data_AF-A0A929B9S1-F1
#
_entry.id   AF-A0A929B9S1-F1
#
_cell.length_a   1.000
_cell.length_b   1.000
_cell.length_c   1.000
_cell.angle_alpha   90.00
_cell.angle_beta   90.00
_cell.angle_gamma   90.00
#
_symmetry.space_group_name_H-M   'P 1'
#
loop_
_entity.id
_entity.type
_entity.pdbx_description
1 polymer ?
#
loop_
_entity_poly.entity_id
_entity_poly.type
_entity_poly.pdbx_seq_one_letter_code
_entity_poly.pdbx_strand_id
1 'polypeptide(L)'
;MSTSESRARVRPGLIVGHVLGWLLFALGFAAWCLVLPITWRGFEGFGVEQGLVMLWIGVYGFLAGIGTVILVGTLGWHRLLAKVVLGLYVALLAVVTALAGAE
;
A
#
# COMPACT_ATOMS: atom_id res chain seq x y z
N MET A 1 21.53 -8.27 42.52
CA MET A 1 21.15 -8.87 41.22
C MET A 1 20.26 -7.86 40.51
N SER A 2 20.85 -6.95 39.73
CA SER A 2 20.16 -5.81 39.11
C SER A 2 19.54 -6.27 37.81
N THR A 3 18.22 -6.42 37.78
CA THR A 3 17.43 -6.53 36.55
C THR A 3 17.53 -5.20 35.83
N SER A 4 18.54 -5.06 34.97
CA SER A 4 18.58 -3.99 33.99
C SER A 4 17.37 -4.18 33.08
N GLU A 5 16.28 -3.51 33.43
CA GLU A 5 15.18 -3.23 32.52
C GLU A 5 15.79 -2.51 31.33
N SER A 6 16.17 -3.29 30.31
CA SER A 6 16.43 -2.82 28.97
C SER A 6 15.09 -2.34 28.41
N ARG A 7 14.63 -1.18 28.89
CA ARG A 7 13.57 -0.43 28.23
C ARG A 7 14.18 0.02 26.91
N ALA A 8 13.95 -0.77 25.87
CA ALA A 8 14.15 -0.35 24.50
C ALA A 8 13.47 1.01 24.36
N ARG A 9 14.27 2.09 24.30
CA ARG A 9 13.73 3.44 24.08
C ARG A 9 13.11 3.43 22.70
N VAL A 10 11.80 3.21 22.65
CA VAL A 10 11.05 3.23 21.40
C VAL A 10 11.17 4.66 20.88
N ARG A 11 11.85 4.82 19.74
CA ARG A 11 12.04 6.13 19.13
C ARG A 11 10.67 6.60 18.65
N PRO A 12 10.13 7.74 19.12
CA PRO A 12 8.78 8.18 18.74
C PRO A 12 8.64 8.34 17.21
N GLY A 13 9.71 8.74 16.51
CA GLY A 13 9.72 8.80 15.04
C GLY A 13 9.50 7.45 14.34
N LEU A 14 9.91 6.33 14.96
CA LEU A 14 9.65 4.99 14.44
C LEU A 14 8.15 4.64 14.55
N ILE A 15 7.50 5.00 15.67
CA ILE A 15 6.06 4.78 15.85
C ILE A 15 5.27 5.60 14.84
N VAL A 16 5.59 6.90 14.70
CA VAL A 16 4.90 7.80 13.76
C VAL A 16 5.07 7.31 12.33
N GLY A 17 6.29 6.93 11.93
CA GLY A 17 6.53 6.35 10.62
C GLY A 17 5.74 5.07 10.40
N HIS A 18 5.68 4.19 11.41
CA HIS A 18 4.94 2.93 11.29
C HIS A 18 3.43 3.15 11.13
N VAL A 19 2.85 4.04 11.93
CA VAL A 19 1.42 4.40 11.84
C VAL A 19 1.11 5.07 10.49
N LEU A 20 1.94 6.02 10.06
CA LEU A 20 1.78 6.69 8.77
C LEU A 20 1.89 5.71 7.59
N GLY A 21 2.84 4.78 7.67
CA GLY A 21 3.04 3.75 6.64
C GLY A 21 1.82 2.86 6.47
N TRP A 22 1.24 2.36 7.57
CA TRP A 22 0.01 1.57 7.55
C TRP A 22 -1.20 2.38 7.08
N LEU A 23 -1.33 3.65 7.49
CA LEU A 23 -2.40 4.54 7.04
C LEU A 23 -2.36 4.74 5.52
N LEU A 24 -1.19 5.07 4.97
CA LEU A 24 -1.02 5.28 3.53
C LEU A 24 -1.26 3.99 2.74
N PHE A 25 -0.78 2.85 3.26
CA PHE A 25 -1.06 1.55 2.66
C PHE A 25 -2.55 1.23 2.64
N ALA A 26 -3.25 1.43 3.76
CA ALA A 26 -4.69 1.20 3.87
C ALA A 26 -5.51 2.15 2.99
N LEU A 27 -5.13 3.42 2.90
CA LEU A 27 -5.78 4.40 2.03
C LEU A 27 -5.62 4.04 0.55
N GLY A 28 -4.42 3.61 0.15
CA GLY A 28 -4.20 3.08 -1.19
C GLY A 28 -5.11 1.88 -1.44
N PHE A 29 -5.10 0.88 -0.56
CA PHE A 29 -5.93 -0.31 -0.70
C PHE A 29 -7.43 0.01 -0.77
N ALA A 30 -7.91 0.97 0.00
CA ALA A 30 -9.30 1.43 -0.05
C ALA A 30 -9.64 2.06 -1.40
N ALA A 31 -8.75 2.91 -1.95
CA ALA A 31 -8.90 3.48 -3.29
C ALA A 31 -9.01 2.38 -4.37
N TRP A 32 -8.22 1.31 -4.25
CA TRP A 32 -8.29 0.16 -5.14
C TRP A 32 -9.64 -0.57 -5.05
N CYS A 33 -10.10 -0.87 -3.83
CA CYS A 33 -11.38 -1.57 -3.60
C CYS A 33 -12.60 -0.79 -4.13
N LEU A 34 -12.54 0.55 -4.14
CA LEU A 34 -13.62 1.38 -4.69
C LEU A 34 -13.73 1.28 -6.22
N VAL A 35 -12.62 1.00 -6.90
CA VAL A 35 -12.53 0.99 -8.36
C VAL A 35 -12.75 -0.39 -8.95
N LEU A 36 -12.35 -1.44 -8.24
CA LEU A 36 -12.45 -2.84 -8.69
C LEU A 36 -13.84 -3.22 -9.27
N PRO A 37 -14.98 -2.83 -8.66
CA PRO A 37 -16.30 -3.17 -9.19
C PRO A 37 -16.62 -2.45 -10.50
N ILE A 38 -16.07 -1.25 -10.70
CA ILE A 38 -16.26 -0.45 -11.92
C ILE A 38 -15.49 -1.13 -13.07
N THR A 39 -14.25 -1.55 -12.80
CA THR A 39 -13.42 -2.24 -13.79
C THR A 39 -14.03 -3.58 -14.22
N TRP A 40 -14.62 -4.34 -13.29
CA TRP A 40 -15.23 -5.64 -13.61
C TRP A 40 -16.54 -5.58 -14.38
N ARG A 41 -17.30 -4.48 -14.27
CA ARG A 41 -18.58 -4.35 -14.98
C ARG A 41 -18.41 -3.92 -16.44
N GLY A 42 -17.21 -3.54 -16.84
CA GLY A 42 -16.94 -2.96 -18.16
C GLY A 42 -17.41 -1.51 -18.23
N PHE A 43 -16.73 -0.71 -19.07
CA PHE A 43 -17.06 0.70 -19.27
C PHE A 43 -18.23 0.82 -20.25
N GLU A 44 -19.40 1.21 -19.76
CA GLU A 44 -20.57 1.50 -20.60
C GLU A 44 -20.58 2.98 -21.06
N GLY A 45 -19.80 3.85 -20.41
CA GLY A 45 -19.75 5.28 -20.69
C GLY A 45 -18.49 5.74 -21.44
N PHE A 46 -18.69 6.74 -22.32
CA PHE A 46 -17.66 7.60 -22.94
C PHE A 46 -16.42 7.76 -22.04
N GLY A 47 -15.20 7.66 -22.59
CA GLY A 47 -13.90 7.41 -21.91
C GLY A 47 -13.48 8.23 -20.66
N VAL A 48 -14.33 9.10 -20.14
CA VAL A 48 -14.28 9.71 -18.81
C VAL A 48 -14.24 8.64 -17.69
N GLU A 49 -15.01 7.56 -17.80
CA GLU A 49 -15.03 6.50 -16.78
C GLU A 49 -13.69 5.77 -16.70
N GLN A 50 -13.08 5.48 -17.85
CA GLN A 50 -11.75 4.87 -17.95
C GLN A 50 -10.66 5.81 -17.40
N GLY A 51 -10.76 7.12 -17.67
CA GLY A 51 -9.87 8.13 -17.10
C GLY A 51 -9.94 8.22 -15.57
N LEU A 52 -11.14 8.14 -15.00
CA LEU A 52 -11.33 8.11 -13.55
C LEU A 52 -10.74 6.84 -12.93
N VAL A 53 -10.93 5.68 -13.57
CA VAL A 53 -10.34 4.41 -13.11
C VAL A 53 -8.82 4.48 -13.11
N MET A 54 -8.21 4.99 -14.18
CA MET A 54 -6.74 5.13 -14.25
C MET A 54 -6.20 6.12 -13.22
N LEU A 55 -6.91 7.23 -12.97
CA LEU A 55 -6.55 8.17 -11.91
C LEU A 55 -6.50 7.48 -10.55
N TRP A 56 -7.54 6.74 -10.20
CA TRP A 56 -7.62 6.06 -8.91
C TRP A 56 -6.62 4.90 -8.77
N ILE A 57 -6.33 4.19 -9.87
CA ILE A 57 -5.22 3.22 -9.94
C ILE A 57 -3.89 3.91 -9.62
N GLY A 58 -3.65 5.09 -10.19
CA GLY A 58 -2.47 5.91 -9.89
C GLY A 58 -2.40 6.35 -8.43
N VAL A 59 -3.53 6.78 -7.86
CA VAL A 59 -3.66 7.15 -6.44
C VAL A 59 -3.34 5.95 -5.54
N TYR A 60 -3.87 4.76 -5.85
CA TYR A 60 -3.53 3.52 -5.15
C TYR A 60 -2.02 3.26 -5.18
N GLY A 61 -1.41 3.21 -6.38
CA GLY A 61 0.01 2.89 -6.53
C GLY A 61 0.90 3.87 -5.79
N PHE A 62 0.57 5.16 -5.83
CA PHE A 62 1.32 6.19 -5.13
C PHE A 62 1.20 6.07 -3.61
N LEU A 63 -0.01 6.00 -3.06
CA LEU A 63 -0.23 5.94 -1.60
C LEU A 63 0.29 4.63 -1.01
N ALA A 64 -0.06 3.49 -1.61
CA ALA A 64 0.40 2.19 -1.13
C ALA A 64 1.91 2.01 -1.32
N GLY A 65 2.49 2.59 -2.37
CA GLY A 65 3.93 2.62 -2.59
C GLY A 65 4.68 3.37 -1.50
N ILE A 66 4.26 4.61 -1.20
CA ILE A 66 4.86 5.40 -0.10
C ILE A 66 4.68 4.67 1.23
N GLY A 67 3.48 4.16 1.52
CA GLY A 67 3.20 3.40 2.74
C GLY A 67 4.13 2.20 2.89
N THR A 68 4.31 1.43 1.81
CA THR A 68 5.21 0.27 1.76
C THR A 68 6.67 0.66 2.01
N VAL A 69 7.16 1.72 1.37
CA VAL A 69 8.55 2.20 1.57
C VAL A 69 8.78 2.59 3.03
N ILE A 70 7.84 3.30 3.65
CA ILE A 70 7.92 3.70 5.06
C ILE A 70 7.87 2.45 5.96
N LEU A 71 6.98 1.49 5.71
CA LEU A 71 6.87 0.26 6.50
C LEU A 71 8.14 -0.59 6.40
N VAL A 72 8.68 -0.77 5.20
CA VAL A 72 9.94 -1.51 4.97
C VAL A 72 11.12 -0.79 5.65
N GLY A 73 11.19 0.54 5.54
CA GLY A 73 12.23 1.34 6.19
C GLY A 73 12.16 1.32 7.72
N THR A 74 10.95 1.30 8.29
CA THR A 74 10.74 1.26 9.75
C THR A 74 10.89 -0.13 10.35
N LEU A 75 10.47 -1.19 9.64
CA LEU A 75 10.60 -2.58 10.10
C LEU A 75 12.01 -3.14 9.90
N GLY A 76 12.70 -2.67 8.85
CA GLY A 76 13.98 -3.21 8.41
C GLY A 76 13.81 -4.44 7.51
N TRP A 77 14.63 -4.49 6.45
CA TRP A 77 14.57 -5.52 5.39
C TRP A 77 14.78 -6.97 5.88
N HIS A 78 15.45 -7.13 7.01
CA HIS A 78 15.72 -8.43 7.62
C HIS A 78 14.46 -9.09 8.21
N ARG A 79 13.42 -8.31 8.50
CA ARG A 79 12.18 -8.84 9.11
C ARG A 79 11.25 -9.43 8.05
N LEU A 80 10.67 -10.59 8.37
CA LEU A 80 9.68 -11.26 7.51
C LEU A 80 8.51 -10.33 7.15
N LEU A 81 8.03 -9.54 8.11
CA LEU A 81 6.91 -8.63 7.91
C LEU A 81 7.17 -7.59 6.80
N ALA A 82 8.39 -7.05 6.68
CA ALA A 82 8.74 -6.10 5.62
C ALA A 82 8.65 -6.76 4.23
N LYS A 83 9.06 -8.02 4.11
CA LYS A 83 8.98 -8.81 2.88
C LYS A 83 7.54 -9.13 2.52
N VAL A 84 6.71 -9.46 3.52
CA VAL A 84 5.27 -9.71 3.32
C VAL A 84 4.58 -8.44 2.84
N VAL A 85 4.82 -7.28 3.47
CA VAL A 85 4.23 -6.01 3.06
C VAL A 85 4.64 -5.65 1.63
N LEU A 86 5.92 -5.77 1.28
CA LEU A 86 6.38 -5.55 -0.10
C LEU A 86 5.76 -6.56 -1.07
N GLY A 87 5.70 -7.84 -0.71
CA GLY A 87 5.11 -8.88 -1.53
C GLY A 87 3.63 -8.62 -1.80
N LEU A 88 2.88 -8.18 -0.79
CA LEU A 88 1.47 -7.78 -0.94
C LEU A 88 1.33 -6.57 -1.87
N TYR A 89 2.17 -5.55 -1.69
CA TYR A 89 2.18 -4.38 -2.58
C TYR A 89 2.44 -4.77 -4.04
N VAL A 90 3.47 -5.58 -4.29
CA VAL A 90 3.83 -6.04 -5.64
C VAL A 90 2.76 -6.94 -6.23
N ALA A 91 2.19 -7.87 -5.46
CA ALA A 91 1.11 -8.74 -5.91
C ALA A 91 -0.14 -7.93 -6.30
N LEU A 92 -0.53 -6.96 -5.47
CA LEU A 92 -1.64 -6.05 -5.78
C LEU A 92 -1.34 -5.20 -7.01
N LEU A 93 -0.13 -4.65 -7.13
CA LEU A 93 0.28 -3.89 -8.31
C LEU A 93 0.24 -4.74 -9.59
N ALA A 94 0.69 -6.00 -9.53
CA ALA A 94 0.64 -6.92 -10.66
C ALA A 94 -0.80 -7.24 -11.08
N VAL A 95 -1.72 -7.43 -10.13
CA VAL A 95 -3.16 -7.60 -10.41
C VAL A 95 -3.70 -6.35 -11.12
N VAL A 96 -3.35 -5.16 -10.62
CA VAL A 96 -3.76 -3.89 -11.23
C VAL A 96 -3.24 -3.78 -12.67
N THR A 97 -1.96 -4.05 -12.90
CA THR A 97 -1.35 -3.98 -14.24
C THR A 97 -1.96 -5.02 -15.19
N ALA A 98 -2.23 -6.24 -14.71
CA ALA A 98 -2.88 -7.28 -15.51
C ALA A 98 -4.30 -6.89 -15.92
N LEU A 99 -5.07 -6.28 -15.00
CA LEU A 99 -6.42 -5.77 -15.31
C LEU A 99 -6.37 -4.58 -16.27
N ALA A 100 -5.37 -3.73 -16.16
CA ALA A 100 -5.18 -2.58 -17.05
C ALA A 100 -4.69 -2.95 -18.47
N GLY A 101 -3.98 -4.07 -18.63
CA GLY A 101 -3.38 -4.51 -19.90
C GLY A 101 -4.11 -5.64 -20.61
N ALA A 102 -5.29 -6.05 -20.13
CA ALA A 102 -6.14 -7.07 -20.76
C ALA A 102 -7.09 -6.49 -21.84
N GLU A 103 -6.96 -5.20 -22.16
CA GLU A 103 -7.61 -4.50 -23.28
C GLU A 103 -6.76 -4.60 -24.56
#